data_AF-A0A7H4M7G1-F1
#
_entry.id   AF-A0A7H4M7G1-F1
#
_cell.length_a   1.000
_cell.length_b   1.000
_cell.length_c   1.000
_cell.angle_alpha   90.00
_cell.angle_beta   90.00
_cell.angle_gamma   90.00
#
_symmetry.space_group_name_H-M   'P 1'
#
loop_
_entity.id
_entity.type
_entity.pdbx_description
1 polymer ?
#
loop_
_entity_poly.entity_id
_entity_poly.type
_entity_poly.pdbx_seq_one_letter_code
_entity_poly.pdbx_strand_id
1 'polypeptide(L)'
;MIAPGQHGKNLQDIPEQCFDYGFDREDRWPELVLASTVTVPNGNTDGWRLATQSCGGFSCNEFQAAVLPLPVRPEMRRFLETVAEEEFSPAPLDYFTMMDGGDAAAVKKGYLSCLQPRGAFLQ
;
A
#
# COMPACT_ATOMS: atom_id res chain seq x y z
N MET A 1 -8.14 -1.49 -12.33
CA MET A 1 -7.48 -1.22 -13.63
C MET A 1 -8.05 0.08 -14.16
N ILE A 2 -7.22 1.00 -14.63
CA ILE A 2 -7.70 2.30 -15.13
C ILE A 2 -8.38 2.12 -16.49
N ALA A 3 -9.56 2.74 -16.67
CA ALA A 3 -10.25 2.69 -17.95
C ALA A 3 -9.46 3.44 -19.04
N PRO A 4 -9.41 2.94 -20.29
CA PRO A 4 -8.62 3.55 -21.38
C PRO A 4 -8.89 5.04 -21.61
N GLY A 5 -10.13 5.50 -21.39
CA GLY A 5 -10.51 6.91 -21.55
C GLY A 5 -10.02 7.85 -20.45
N GLN A 6 -9.28 7.37 -19.45
CA GLN A 6 -8.78 8.19 -18.33
C GLN A 6 -7.28 8.47 -18.42
N HIS A 7 -6.53 7.85 -19.32
CA HIS A 7 -5.09 8.09 -19.47
C HIS A 7 -4.78 9.55 -19.81
N GLY A 8 -3.74 10.10 -19.19
CA GLY A 8 -3.29 11.48 -19.40
C GLY A 8 -4.18 12.56 -18.80
N LYS A 9 -5.34 12.22 -18.24
CA LYS A 9 -6.21 13.21 -17.59
C LYS A 9 -5.65 13.68 -16.26
N ASN A 10 -5.98 14.91 -15.88
CA ASN A 10 -5.76 15.33 -14.50
C ASN A 10 -6.70 14.56 -13.58
N LEU A 11 -6.22 14.20 -12.41
CA LEU A 11 -7.00 13.44 -11.45
C LEU A 11 -8.26 14.20 -10.98
N GLN A 12 -8.15 15.51 -10.81
CA GLN A 12 -9.27 16.39 -10.45
C GLN A 12 -10.43 16.38 -11.47
N ASP A 13 -10.15 16.00 -12.73
CA ASP A 13 -11.15 15.96 -13.80
C ASP A 13 -11.84 14.58 -13.88
N ILE A 14 -11.41 13.62 -13.06
CA ILE A 14 -11.95 12.26 -13.02
C ILE A 14 -13.00 12.18 -11.90
N PRO A 15 -14.20 11.65 -12.16
CA PRO A 15 -15.21 11.48 -11.13
C PRO A 15 -14.75 10.57 -9.98
N GLU A 16 -15.09 10.94 -8.74
CA GLU A 16 -14.67 10.24 -7.52
C GLU A 16 -15.04 8.75 -7.52
N GLN A 17 -16.17 8.37 -8.12
CA GLN A 17 -16.60 6.97 -8.25
C GLN A 17 -15.67 6.10 -9.10
N CYS A 18 -14.71 6.69 -9.81
CA CYS A 18 -13.67 5.95 -10.54
C CYS A 18 -12.48 5.56 -9.65
N PHE A 19 -12.42 6.05 -8.41
CA PHE A 19 -11.34 5.78 -7.47
C PHE A 19 -11.74 4.71 -6.45
N ASP A 20 -10.93 3.66 -6.36
CA ASP A 20 -11.07 2.66 -5.30
C ASP A 20 -10.49 3.22 -3.98
N TYR A 21 -11.08 2.86 -2.84
CA TYR A 21 -10.50 3.25 -1.55
C TYR A 21 -9.22 2.47 -1.25
N GLY A 22 -8.26 3.13 -0.61
CA GLY A 22 -7.00 2.57 -0.14
C GLY A 22 -5.91 2.60 -1.20
N PHE A 23 -4.69 3.00 -0.85
CA PHE A 23 -3.50 2.82 -1.71
C PHE A 23 -2.95 1.40 -1.66
N ASP A 24 -3.28 0.67 -0.60
CA ASP A 24 -3.05 -0.77 -0.46
C ASP A 24 -4.29 -1.54 -0.92
N ARG A 25 -4.10 -2.73 -1.51
CA ARG A 25 -5.23 -3.52 -2.05
C ARG A 25 -5.96 -4.37 -1.01
N GLU A 26 -5.35 -4.61 0.15
CA GLU A 26 -5.95 -5.42 1.20
C GLU A 26 -5.89 -4.66 2.52
N ASP A 27 -7.01 -4.63 3.25
CA ASP A 27 -7.17 -4.06 4.62
C ASP A 27 -6.29 -4.73 5.68
N ARG A 28 -5.27 -5.47 5.25
CA ARG A 28 -4.45 -6.30 6.10
C ARG A 28 -3.07 -5.70 6.29
N TRP A 29 -2.36 -5.23 5.25
CA TRP A 29 -0.94 -4.86 5.38
C TRP A 29 -0.48 -3.73 4.44
N PRO A 30 0.52 -2.91 4.85
CA PRO A 30 1.05 -1.82 4.03
C PRO A 30 1.81 -2.33 2.79
N GLU A 31 1.60 -1.69 1.65
CA GLU A 31 2.25 -1.99 0.37
C GLU A 31 3.07 -0.77 -0.11
N LEU A 32 4.20 -1.02 -0.78
CA LEU A 32 4.93 0.04 -1.44
C LEU A 32 4.26 0.34 -2.78
N VAL A 33 3.92 1.61 -3.03
CA VAL A 33 3.28 2.04 -4.28
C VAL A 33 4.03 3.19 -4.94
N LEU A 34 4.02 3.25 -6.27
CA LEU A 34 4.25 4.49 -7.01
C LEU A 34 2.92 5.22 -7.14
N ALA A 35 2.89 6.49 -6.78
CA ALA A 35 1.70 7.33 -6.88
C ALA A 35 1.96 8.51 -7.82
N SER A 36 1.16 8.63 -8.87
CA SER A 36 1.04 9.86 -9.66
C SER A 36 -0.16 10.64 -9.15
N THR A 37 0.07 11.89 -8.76
CA THR A 37 -0.88 12.69 -7.96
C THR A 37 -1.47 13.87 -8.72
N VAL A 38 -1.05 14.06 -9.97
CA VAL A 38 -1.50 15.17 -10.82
C VAL A 38 -2.26 14.62 -12.02
N THR A 39 -1.67 13.66 -12.73
CA THR A 39 -2.26 13.07 -13.93
C THR A 39 -2.22 11.56 -13.90
N VAL A 40 -3.12 10.92 -14.63
CA VAL A 40 -3.00 9.50 -14.95
C VAL A 40 -1.84 9.31 -15.92
N PRO A 41 -0.87 8.42 -15.64
CA PRO A 41 0.25 8.17 -16.53
C PRO A 41 -0.20 7.81 -17.95
N ASN A 42 0.54 8.32 -18.94
CA ASN A 42 0.40 7.95 -20.33
C ASN A 42 1.20 6.67 -20.63
N GLY A 43 0.72 5.85 -21.57
CA GLY A 43 1.44 4.66 -22.04
C GLY A 43 0.98 3.36 -21.39
N ASN A 44 1.92 2.45 -21.07
CA ASN A 44 1.59 1.18 -20.45
C ASN A 44 1.15 1.41 -19.00
N THR A 45 -0.15 1.20 -18.76
CA THR A 45 -0.78 1.35 -17.44
C THR A 45 -1.21 0.01 -16.85
N ASP A 46 -0.66 -1.09 -17.36
CA ASP A 46 -0.85 -2.41 -16.77
C ASP A 46 -0.47 -2.37 -15.28
N GLY A 47 -1.40 -2.81 -14.43
CA GLY A 47 -1.24 -2.79 -12.98
C GLY A 47 -1.56 -1.46 -12.30
N TRP A 48 -1.69 -0.35 -13.03
CA TRP A 48 -2.13 0.92 -12.45
C TRP A 48 -3.62 0.88 -12.10
N ARG A 49 -4.00 1.63 -11.07
CA ARG A 49 -5.39 1.87 -10.67
C ARG A 49 -5.56 3.28 -10.17
N LEU A 50 -6.80 3.75 -10.16
CA LEU A 50 -7.17 5.00 -9.50
C LEU A 50 -7.53 4.67 -8.06
N ALA A 51 -6.95 5.41 -7.12
CA ALA A 51 -7.14 5.17 -5.70
C ALA A 51 -7.33 6.49 -4.94
N THR A 52 -8.15 6.45 -3.90
CA THR A 52 -8.26 7.52 -2.90
C THR A 52 -7.82 6.99 -1.55
N GLN A 53 -7.02 7.76 -0.81
CA GLN A 53 -6.59 7.42 0.54
C GLN A 53 -6.97 8.55 1.49
N SER A 54 -7.60 8.19 2.61
CA SER A 54 -7.69 9.11 3.74
C SER A 54 -6.35 9.09 4.46
N CYS A 55 -5.61 10.20 4.39
CA CYS A 55 -4.41 10.40 5.19
C CYS A 55 -4.86 10.87 6.58
N GLY A 56 -5.07 9.94 7.51
CA GLY A 56 -5.49 10.26 8.87
C GLY A 56 -4.45 11.11 9.61
N GLY A 57 -4.86 12.29 10.08
CA GLY A 57 -4.01 13.25 10.81
C GLY A 57 -4.71 14.61 11.01
N PHE A 58 -4.00 15.60 11.57
CA PHE A 58 -4.54 16.95 11.87
C PHE A 58 -4.98 17.74 10.61
N SER A 59 -4.58 17.30 9.42
CA SER A 59 -5.03 17.84 8.12
C SER A 59 -5.70 16.73 7.33
N CYS A 60 -6.98 16.49 7.61
CA CYS A 60 -7.77 15.50 6.90
C CYS A 60 -8.06 16.00 5.48
N ASN A 61 -7.29 15.52 4.50
CA ASN A 61 -7.64 15.63 3.08
C ASN A 61 -7.62 14.21 2.51
N GLU A 62 -8.69 13.83 1.82
CA GLU A 62 -8.65 12.69 0.92
C GLU A 62 -7.66 12.97 -0.20
N PHE A 63 -6.88 11.95 -0.56
CA PHE A 63 -5.83 12.11 -1.55
C PHE A 63 -6.02 11.11 -2.69
N GLN A 64 -6.31 11.65 -3.86
CA GLN A 64 -6.50 10.89 -5.09
C GLN A 64 -5.18 10.72 -5.84
N ALA A 65 -4.92 9.50 -6.29
CA ALA A 65 -3.74 9.18 -7.09
C ALA A 65 -4.05 8.08 -8.12
N ALA A 66 -3.33 8.09 -9.23
CA ALA A 66 -3.09 6.86 -9.96
C ALA A 66 -1.95 6.13 -9.24
N VAL A 67 -2.17 4.88 -8.82
CA VAL A 67 -1.20 4.10 -8.06
C VAL A 67 -0.81 2.82 -8.79
N LEU A 68 0.47 2.47 -8.71
CA LEU A 68 1.03 1.20 -9.16
C LEU A 68 1.68 0.49 -7.96
N PRO A 69 1.13 -0.67 -7.55
CA PRO A 69 1.77 -1.51 -6.54
C PRO A 69 3.15 -1.99 -7.01
N LEU A 70 4.15 -1.86 -6.13
CA LEU A 70 5.50 -2.32 -6.39
C LEU A 70 5.73 -3.68 -5.73
N PRO A 71 5.90 -4.76 -6.52
CA PRO A 71 6.21 -6.06 -5.94
C PRO A 71 7.58 -6.01 -5.28
N VAL A 72 7.66 -6.50 -4.05
CA VAL A 72 8.94 -6.72 -3.37
C VAL A 72 9.75 -7.75 -4.15
N ARG A 73 10.93 -7.32 -4.62
CA ARG A 73 11.88 -8.19 -5.31
C ARG A 73 12.30 -9.33 -4.39
N PRO A 74 12.42 -10.58 -4.87
CA PRO A 74 12.74 -11.73 -4.03
C PRO A 74 13.98 -11.55 -3.15
N GLU A 75 15.02 -10.90 -3.67
CA GLU A 75 16.26 -10.61 -2.94
C GLU A 75 16.08 -9.67 -1.74
N MET A 76 15.05 -8.82 -1.75
CA MET A 76 14.75 -7.90 -0.66
C MET A 76 13.90 -8.53 0.44
N ARG A 77 13.31 -9.72 0.22
CA ARG A 77 12.39 -10.35 1.17
C ARG A 77 13.07 -10.66 2.50
N ARG A 78 14.26 -11.29 2.46
CA ARG A 78 15.03 -11.60 3.69
C ARG A 78 15.40 -10.34 4.47
N PHE A 79 15.70 -9.24 3.77
CA PHE A 79 16.00 -7.97 4.42
C PHE A 79 14.76 -7.39 5.11
N LEU A 80 13.61 -7.42 4.44
CA LEU A 80 12.34 -6.98 5.04
C LEU A 80 11.87 -7.89 6.19
N GLU A 81 12.10 -9.20 6.11
CA GLU A 81 11.89 -10.13 7.23
C GLU A 81 12.75 -9.73 8.42
N THR A 82 14.03 -9.45 8.19
CA THR A 82 14.95 -8.98 9.24
C THR A 82 14.46 -7.68 9.87
N VAL A 83 14.09 -6.70 9.05
CA VAL A 83 13.56 -5.40 9.51
C VAL A 83 12.26 -5.58 10.31
N ALA A 84 11.37 -6.49 9.93
CA ALA A 84 10.16 -6.79 10.71
C ALA A 84 10.43 -7.59 11.98
N GLU A 85 11.57 -8.28 12.03
CA GLU A 85 12.06 -8.95 13.23
C GLU A 85 12.82 -8.04 14.18
N GLU A 86 13.36 -6.92 13.68
CA GLU A 86 13.99 -5.90 14.49
C GLU A 86 13.01 -5.29 15.50
N GLU A 87 13.46 -5.14 16.75
CA GLU A 87 12.76 -4.34 17.75
C GLU A 87 12.88 -2.87 17.33
N PHE A 88 11.85 -2.35 16.65
CA PHE A 88 11.76 -0.92 16.40
C PHE A 88 11.63 -0.18 17.73
N SER A 89 12.74 0.36 18.23
CA SER A 89 12.79 1.25 19.40
C SER A 89 13.68 2.46 19.08
N PRO A 90 13.32 3.67 19.55
CA PRO A 90 13.05 3.93 20.95
C PRO A 90 11.55 4.10 21.28
N ALA A 91 11.24 3.96 22.56
CA ALA A 91 9.93 3.92 23.19
C ALA A 91 8.91 5.08 23.01
N PRO A 92 9.18 6.30 22.46
CA PRO A 92 8.13 7.34 22.45
C PRO A 92 7.26 7.43 21.19
N LEU A 93 7.49 6.61 20.16
CA LEU A 93 6.65 6.58 18.94
C LEU A 93 6.12 5.18 18.62
N ASP A 94 6.21 4.27 19.58
CA ASP A 94 5.90 2.88 19.36
C ASP A 94 4.39 2.66 19.44
N TYR A 95 3.72 2.78 18.29
CA TYR A 95 2.31 2.39 18.14
C TYR A 95 2.06 0.95 18.62
N PHE A 96 3.10 0.10 18.70
CA PHE A 96 3.03 -1.27 19.24
C PHE A 96 3.15 -1.35 20.77
N THR A 97 3.59 -0.31 21.49
CA THR A 97 3.41 -0.22 22.96
C THR A 97 1.98 0.17 23.36
N MET A 98 1.17 0.68 22.42
CA MET A 98 -0.26 0.94 22.62
C MET A 98 -1.15 -0.24 22.22
N MET A 99 -0.60 -1.22 21.49
CA MET A 99 -1.29 -2.45 21.11
C MET A 99 -1.01 -3.54 22.14
N ASP A 100 -2.03 -4.36 22.42
CA ASP A 100 -1.84 -5.62 23.13
C ASP A 100 -0.78 -6.47 22.40
N GLY A 101 0.04 -7.23 23.14
CA GLY A 101 1.06 -8.10 22.55
C GLY A 101 0.49 -9.12 21.55
N GLY A 102 -0.78 -9.51 21.69
CA GLY A 102 -1.53 -10.31 20.73
C GLY A 102 -1.76 -9.58 19.40
N ASP A 103 -2.18 -8.31 19.44
CA ASP A 103 -2.38 -7.48 18.25
C ASP A 103 -1.07 -7.18 17.53
N ALA A 104 0.00 -6.87 18.28
CA ALA A 104 1.33 -6.67 17.70
C ALA A 104 1.85 -7.96 17.01
N ALA A 105 1.64 -9.12 17.64
CA ALA A 105 2.00 -10.41 17.04
C ALA A 105 1.16 -10.74 15.80
N ALA A 106 -0.12 -10.39 15.80
CA ALA A 106 -0.99 -10.54 14.63
C ALA A 106 -0.51 -9.66 13.46
N VAL A 107 -0.10 -8.41 13.76
CA VAL A 107 0.44 -7.49 12.76
C VAL A 107 1.74 -8.01 12.14
N LYS A 108 2.67 -8.46 12.98
CA LYS A 108 3.94 -9.04 12.53
C LYS A 108 3.74 -10.29 11.67
N LYS A 109 2.89 -11.21 12.12
CA LYS A 109 2.56 -12.44 11.37
C LYS A 109 1.97 -12.12 10.00
N GLY A 110 1.10 -11.12 9.97
CA GLY A 110 0.53 -10.56 8.77
C GLY A 110 1.53 -10.09 7.74
N TYR A 111 2.40 -9.18 8.17
CA TYR A 111 3.47 -8.65 7.34
C TYR A 111 4.36 -9.75 6.76
N LEU A 112 4.83 -10.69 7.60
CA LEU A 112 5.65 -11.82 7.17
C LEU A 112 4.96 -12.70 6.12
N SER A 113 3.63 -12.89 6.22
CA SER A 113 2.87 -13.66 5.23
C SER A 113 2.86 -13.01 3.83
N CYS A 114 2.91 -11.68 3.73
CA CYS A 114 2.99 -10.96 2.46
C CYS A 114 4.37 -11.07 1.78
N LEU A 115 5.41 -11.32 2.58
CA LEU A 115 6.74 -11.60 2.06
C LEU A 115 6.86 -13.01 1.49
N GLN A 116 5.85 -13.86 1.62
CA GLN A 116 5.83 -15.16 0.93
C GLN A 116 5.37 -14.98 -0.53
N PRO A 117 5.89 -15.77 -1.48
CA PRO A 117 5.42 -15.74 -2.87
C PRO A 117 3.93 -16.11 -2.94
N ARG A 118 3.12 -15.30 -3.62
CA ARG A 118 1.75 -15.71 -4.01
C ARG A 118 1.86 -16.90 -4.96
N GLY A 119 1.73 -18.11 -4.41
CA GLY A 119 1.87 -19.38 -5.16
C GLY A 119 2.28 -20.61 -4.33
N ALA A 120 2.67 -20.47 -3.07
CA ALA A 120 3.13 -21.60 -2.26
C ALA A 120 2.00 -22.45 -1.61
N PHE A 121 0.72 -22.14 -1.85
CA PHE A 121 -0.44 -22.87 -1.27
C PHE A 121 -1.11 -23.85 -2.25
N LEU A 122 -0.46 -24.21 -3.36
CA LEU A 122 -0.90 -25.31 -4.23
C LEU A 122 0.20 -26.37 -4.33
N GLN A 123 0.35 -27.17 -3.27
CA GLN A 123 0.85 -28.55 -3.31
C GLN A 123 0.05 -29.39 -2.33
#